data_AF-A0A1F9NAI2-F1
#
_entry.id   AF-A0A1F9NAI2-F1
#
_cell.length_a   1.000
_cell.length_b   1.000
_cell.length_c   1.000
_cell.angle_alpha   90.00
_cell.angle_beta   90.00
_cell.angle_gamma   90.00
#
_symmetry.space_group_name_H-M   'P 1'
#
loop_
_entity.id
_entity.type
_entity.pdbx_description
1 polymer ?
#
loop_
_entity_poly.entity_id
_entity_poly.type
_entity_poly.pdbx_seq_one_letter_code
_entity_poly.pdbx_strand_id
1 'polypeptide(L)'
;MNGRQQMPWRNRTALSCALMVTSIACGDSVSVDVGINNLAQTHTRDVGDLTCQELHDCIIGCPTNDEICVIGCHESATVQAETEHTAMYDCLDAECGSFEGDAWQTCAQTQCIEQLALCFPPDNCNILGGDCPIGAACYPTPTGDFGCRGTAGASRGSPCTEGVPLACADGTICFGDGTEDVCSAYCYTASDCDESEFCALPLFGGIDDLGVCLEGTPMDADNDGHFTPDDCDDYNSAVYPNAVETCNDTLDNNCNDIVNEGCAVPSVTSDAAPADGGCSAIPAPTSLDDLVPGMVSGMVIVLRRRRQRFHAQICAY
;
A
#
# COMPACT_ATOMS: atom_id res chain seq x y z
N MET A 1 20.64 23.35 4.49
CA MET A 1 21.59 24.43 4.14
C MET A 1 21.06 25.14 2.92
N ASN A 2 20.88 26.47 3.03
CA ASN A 2 20.72 27.51 1.98
C ASN A 2 19.62 27.29 0.92
N GLY A 3 18.71 28.22 0.64
CA GLY A 3 18.53 29.60 1.07
C GLY A 3 17.31 30.19 0.35
N ARG A 4 16.61 31.10 1.02
CA ARG A 4 15.49 31.88 0.49
C ARG A 4 15.84 32.50 -0.87
N GLN A 5 14.96 32.31 -1.85
CA GLN A 5 14.76 33.24 -2.96
C GLN A 5 13.27 33.61 -2.92
N GLN A 6 12.95 34.75 -2.30
CA GLN A 6 11.70 35.44 -2.61
C GLN A 6 11.85 35.96 -4.05
N MET A 7 11.05 35.45 -4.98
CA MET A 7 11.01 35.96 -6.36
C MET A 7 9.78 36.85 -6.61
N PRO A 8 9.90 37.85 -7.50
CA PRO A 8 9.05 39.03 -7.48
C PRO A 8 7.95 38.94 -8.56
N TRP A 9 6.85 38.24 -8.28
CA TRP A 9 5.70 38.23 -9.20
C TRP A 9 4.48 39.03 -8.71
N ARG A 10 4.65 39.84 -7.65
CA ARG A 10 3.66 40.87 -7.28
C ARG A 10 3.75 42.06 -8.24
N ASN A 11 3.12 41.93 -9.42
CA ASN A 11 2.32 42.99 -10.06
C ASN A 11 1.92 42.56 -11.47
N ARG A 12 0.79 41.87 -11.59
CA ARG A 12 -0.04 41.98 -12.80
C ARG A 12 -1.37 42.60 -12.40
N THR A 13 -1.36 43.93 -12.28
CA THR A 13 -2.59 44.72 -12.38
C THR A 13 -3.22 44.41 -13.73
N ALA A 14 -4.48 43.98 -13.69
CA ALA A 14 -5.35 43.80 -14.84
C ALA A 14 -5.29 45.04 -15.75
N LEU A 15 -4.62 44.93 -16.90
CA LEU A 15 -4.75 45.92 -17.96
C LEU A 15 -6.11 45.70 -18.63
N SER A 16 -7.10 46.48 -18.19
CA SER A 16 -8.31 46.71 -18.97
C SER A 16 -7.92 47.24 -20.35
N CYS A 17 -8.42 46.57 -21.39
CA CYS A 17 -8.29 46.97 -22.77
C CYS A 17 -9.06 48.29 -22.98
N ALA A 18 -8.37 49.42 -22.85
CA ALA A 18 -8.88 50.72 -23.25
C ALA A 18 -8.06 51.21 -24.45
N LEU A 19 -8.70 51.23 -25.62
CA LEU A 19 -8.24 51.93 -26.81
C LEU A 19 -7.83 53.37 -26.44
N MET A 20 -6.56 53.74 -26.67
CA MET A 20 -6.19 55.06 -27.17
C MET A 20 -4.92 54.96 -28.02
N VAL A 21 -5.07 55.34 -29.28
CA VAL A 21 -4.01 55.44 -30.28
C VAL A 21 -3.22 56.72 -30.02
N THR A 22 -1.95 56.61 -29.64
CA THR A 22 -0.94 57.67 -29.91
C THR A 22 0.39 57.02 -30.28
N SER A 23 0.82 57.31 -31.51
CA SER A 23 1.95 56.74 -32.21
C SER A 23 3.30 56.95 -31.50
N ILE A 24 4.06 55.87 -31.34
CA ILE A 24 5.51 55.89 -31.10
C ILE A 24 6.18 55.42 -32.40
N ALA A 25 7.03 56.26 -32.97
CA ALA A 25 7.94 55.88 -34.03
C ALA A 25 9.13 55.13 -33.40
N CYS A 26 9.28 53.84 -33.73
CA CYS A 26 10.57 53.15 -33.71
C CYS A 26 10.98 52.90 -35.17
N GLY A 27 12.23 53.23 -35.47
CA GLY A 27 12.81 53.18 -36.80
C GLY A 27 13.01 51.75 -37.33
N ASP A 28 13.01 51.72 -38.67
CA ASP A 28 13.48 50.68 -39.59
C ASP A 28 12.84 49.29 -39.46
N SER A 29 11.59 49.21 -39.95
CA SER A 29 10.96 47.97 -40.39
C SER A 29 11.58 47.47 -41.70
N VAL A 30 12.21 46.30 -41.67
CA VAL A 30 12.28 45.43 -42.85
C VAL A 30 10.87 44.94 -43.11
N SER A 31 10.23 45.44 -44.17
CA SER A 31 8.90 44.99 -44.59
C SER A 31 9.01 43.57 -45.16
N VAL A 32 8.58 42.58 -44.39
CA VAL A 32 8.12 41.30 -44.95
C VAL A 32 6.62 41.45 -45.16
N ASP A 33 6.21 41.64 -46.42
CA ASP A 33 4.81 41.61 -46.82
C ASP A 33 4.26 40.20 -46.62
N VAL A 34 3.57 39.96 -45.51
CA VAL A 34 2.64 38.84 -45.40
C VAL A 34 1.26 39.39 -45.76
N GLY A 35 0.84 39.10 -47.00
CA GLY A 35 -0.49 39.43 -47.50
C GLY A 35 -1.57 38.84 -46.60
N ILE A 36 -2.26 39.70 -45.87
CA ILE A 36 -3.47 39.37 -45.11
C ILE A 36 -4.62 39.13 -46.09
N ASN A 37 -4.71 37.90 -46.60
CA ASN A 37 -5.99 37.34 -47.02
C ASN A 37 -6.77 36.97 -45.76
N ASN A 38 -8.02 37.43 -45.73
CA ASN A 38 -8.98 37.35 -44.64
C ASN A 38 -9.39 35.89 -44.31
N LEU A 39 -8.46 35.12 -43.76
CA LEU A 39 -8.71 33.87 -43.06
C LEU A 39 -8.54 34.20 -41.58
N ALA A 40 -9.53 33.85 -40.77
CA ALA A 40 -9.37 33.78 -39.34
C ALA A 40 -8.22 32.80 -39.06
N GLN A 41 -7.00 33.30 -38.92
CA GLN A 41 -5.90 32.51 -38.38
C GLN A 41 -6.22 32.33 -36.91
N THR A 42 -6.92 31.24 -36.60
CA THR A 42 -6.72 30.57 -35.32
C THR A 42 -5.23 30.30 -35.24
N HIS A 43 -4.51 31.16 -34.53
CA HIS A 43 -3.16 30.87 -34.07
C HIS A 43 -3.34 29.76 -33.04
N THR A 44 -3.47 28.52 -33.49
CA THR A 44 -3.19 27.37 -32.64
C THR A 44 -1.75 27.59 -32.22
N ARG A 45 -1.54 27.99 -30.97
CA ARG A 45 -0.21 27.87 -30.36
C ARG A 45 0.20 26.43 -30.65
N ASP A 46 1.35 26.22 -31.29
CA ASP A 46 1.95 24.90 -31.36
C ASP A 46 2.36 24.57 -29.92
N VAL A 47 1.36 24.22 -29.09
CA VAL A 47 1.58 23.72 -27.74
C VAL A 47 2.20 22.35 -27.93
N GLY A 48 3.33 22.14 -27.24
CA GLY A 48 3.91 20.80 -27.18
C GLY A 48 3.03 19.83 -26.40
N ASP A 49 3.56 18.65 -26.16
CA ASP A 49 2.85 17.49 -25.63
C ASP A 49 3.17 17.21 -24.15
N LEU A 50 3.96 18.06 -23.47
CA LEU A 50 4.26 17.82 -22.06
C LEU A 50 2.98 17.81 -21.21
N THR A 51 2.89 16.79 -20.37
CA THR A 51 1.94 16.66 -19.25
C THR A 51 2.26 17.66 -18.14
N CYS A 52 1.37 17.81 -17.15
CA CYS A 52 1.60 18.75 -16.05
C CYS A 52 2.85 18.40 -15.24
N GLN A 53 3.08 17.11 -14.98
CA GLN A 53 4.27 16.60 -14.32
C GLN A 53 5.54 16.92 -15.12
N GLU A 54 5.55 16.66 -16.43
CA GLU A 54 6.71 16.95 -17.28
C GLU A 54 6.98 18.46 -17.40
N LEU A 55 5.93 19.29 -17.44
CA LEU A 55 6.06 20.74 -17.36
C LEU A 55 6.72 21.18 -16.05
N HIS A 56 6.28 20.61 -14.92
CA HIS A 56 6.85 20.90 -13.61
C HIS A 56 8.33 20.51 -13.52
N ASP A 57 8.66 19.30 -13.97
CA ASP A 57 10.03 18.78 -13.98
C ASP A 57 10.95 19.63 -14.87
N CYS A 58 10.46 20.06 -16.03
CA CYS A 58 11.17 20.98 -16.92
C CYS A 58 11.49 22.31 -16.20
N ILE A 59 10.50 22.91 -15.52
CA ILE A 59 10.66 24.19 -14.83
C ILE A 59 11.64 24.07 -13.65
N ILE A 60 11.57 23.01 -12.86
CA ILE A 60 12.51 22.78 -11.74
C ILE A 60 13.94 22.51 -12.26
N GLY A 61 14.06 21.89 -13.44
CA GLY A 61 15.33 21.66 -14.12
C GLY A 61 16.00 22.93 -14.65
N CYS A 62 15.27 24.06 -14.72
CA CYS A 62 15.82 25.31 -15.24
C CYS A 62 16.89 25.92 -14.33
N PRO A 63 17.96 26.51 -14.90
CA PRO A 63 18.92 27.30 -14.13
C PRO A 63 18.23 28.46 -13.40
N THR A 64 18.76 28.83 -12.24
CA THR A 64 18.20 29.93 -11.43
C THR A 64 18.14 31.24 -12.23
N ASN A 65 16.96 31.88 -12.23
CA ASN A 65 16.66 33.12 -12.97
C ASN A 65 16.75 33.00 -14.52
N ASP A 66 16.65 31.79 -15.06
CA ASP A 66 16.56 31.58 -16.50
C ASP A 66 15.09 31.62 -16.98
N GLU A 67 14.59 32.83 -17.21
CA GLU A 67 13.23 33.05 -17.70
C GLU A 67 13.01 32.44 -19.10
N ILE A 68 14.06 32.35 -19.92
CA ILE A 68 13.96 31.77 -21.27
C ILE A 68 13.73 30.26 -21.17
N CYS A 69 14.42 29.57 -20.26
CA CYS A 69 14.19 28.16 -19.98
C CYS A 69 12.76 27.90 -19.53
N VAL A 70 12.25 28.70 -18.58
CA VAL A 70 10.88 28.55 -18.06
C VAL A 70 9.84 28.81 -19.15
N ILE A 71 10.02 29.85 -19.98
CA ILE A 71 9.13 30.12 -21.12
C ILE A 71 9.15 28.93 -22.10
N GLY A 72 10.32 28.36 -22.38
CA GLY A 72 10.44 27.18 -23.25
C GLY A 72 9.69 25.97 -22.72
N CYS A 73 9.70 25.72 -21.40
CA CYS A 73 8.92 24.65 -20.78
C CYS A 73 7.41 24.86 -20.98
N HIS A 74 6.91 26.08 -20.77
CA HIS A 74 5.50 26.42 -21.00
C HIS A 74 5.09 26.28 -22.47
N GLU A 75 5.93 26.72 -23.41
CA GLU A 75 5.68 26.55 -24.84
C GLU A 75 5.66 25.07 -25.27
N SER A 76 6.38 24.21 -24.55
CA SER A 76 6.44 22.77 -24.80
C SER A 76 5.30 21.99 -24.14
N ALA A 77 4.46 22.61 -23.31
CA ALA A 77 3.39 21.94 -22.59
C ALA A 77 2.03 22.06 -23.28
N THR A 78 1.15 21.09 -22.99
CA THR A 78 -0.25 21.17 -23.40
C THR A 78 -0.98 22.29 -22.66
N VAL A 79 -2.07 22.82 -23.24
CA VAL A 79 -2.92 23.82 -22.56
C VAL A 79 -3.52 23.27 -21.25
N GLN A 80 -3.81 21.98 -21.22
CA GLN A 80 -4.29 21.30 -20.03
C GLN A 80 -3.21 21.28 -18.94
N ALA A 81 -1.99 20.85 -19.29
CA ALA A 81 -0.84 20.86 -18.39
C ALA A 81 -0.54 22.25 -17.81
N GLU A 82 -0.57 23.31 -18.63
CA GLU A 82 -0.42 24.68 -18.14
C GLU A 82 -1.52 25.05 -17.13
N THR A 83 -2.77 24.65 -17.39
CA THR A 83 -3.92 24.94 -16.51
C THR A 83 -3.79 24.22 -15.17
N GLU A 84 -3.46 22.93 -15.20
CA GLU A 84 -3.26 22.10 -14.00
C GLU A 84 -2.08 22.60 -13.18
N HIS A 85 -0.98 22.96 -13.85
CA HIS A 85 0.23 23.44 -13.21
C HIS A 85 -0.03 24.78 -12.50
N THR A 86 -0.71 25.72 -13.17
CA THR A 86 -1.11 26.99 -12.54
C THR A 86 -2.03 26.76 -11.35
N ALA A 87 -3.06 25.91 -11.48
CA ALA A 87 -3.99 25.63 -10.38
C ALA A 87 -3.28 25.05 -9.14
N MET A 88 -2.30 24.16 -9.36
CA MET A 88 -1.48 23.60 -8.30
C MET A 88 -0.65 24.68 -7.60
N TYR A 89 0.11 25.49 -8.34
CA TYR A 89 0.92 26.55 -7.74
C TYR A 89 0.09 27.61 -7.02
N ASP A 90 -1.06 27.99 -7.58
CA ASP A 90 -1.97 28.95 -6.97
C ASP A 90 -2.49 28.44 -5.62
N CYS A 91 -2.83 27.14 -5.53
CA CYS A 91 -3.21 26.54 -4.25
C CYS A 91 -2.06 26.51 -3.26
N LEU A 92 -0.89 26.00 -3.68
CA LEU A 92 0.28 25.87 -2.81
C LEU A 92 0.74 27.21 -2.25
N ASP A 93 0.68 28.29 -3.04
CA ASP A 93 1.00 29.64 -2.57
C ASP A 93 -0.07 30.18 -1.62
N ALA A 94 -1.35 30.10 -2.01
CA ALA A 94 -2.46 30.67 -1.24
C ALA A 94 -2.65 30.00 0.12
N GLU A 95 -2.62 28.66 0.15
CA GLU A 95 -2.93 27.89 1.35
C GLU A 95 -1.67 27.53 2.15
N CYS A 96 -0.56 27.24 1.45
CA CYS A 96 0.61 26.64 2.07
C CYS A 96 1.86 27.52 2.07
N GLY A 97 1.87 28.69 1.43
CA GLY A 97 3.05 29.55 1.27
C GLY A 97 3.65 30.10 2.57
N SER A 98 2.95 29.96 3.70
CA SER A 98 3.44 30.37 5.03
C SER A 98 4.14 29.26 5.83
N PHE A 99 4.08 28.01 5.36
CA PHE A 99 4.70 26.86 6.02
C PHE A 99 6.05 26.50 5.38
N GLU A 100 6.91 25.83 6.14
CA GLU A 100 8.19 25.29 5.67
C GLU A 100 8.38 23.85 6.19
N GLY A 101 9.23 23.05 5.53
CA GLY A 101 9.56 21.68 5.95
C GLY A 101 8.34 20.75 6.01
N ASP A 102 8.29 19.90 7.04
CA ASP A 102 7.23 18.88 7.21
C ASP A 102 5.82 19.50 7.32
N ALA A 103 5.72 20.71 7.87
CA ALA A 103 4.46 21.43 7.97
C ALA A 103 3.93 21.86 6.59
N TRP A 104 4.84 22.22 5.67
CA TRP A 104 4.47 22.54 4.29
C TRP A 104 3.97 21.29 3.56
N GLN A 105 4.67 20.16 3.71
CA GLN A 105 4.25 18.89 3.10
C GLN A 105 2.87 18.45 3.60
N THR A 106 2.63 18.57 4.90
CA THR A 106 1.33 18.25 5.50
C THR A 106 0.23 19.17 4.96
N CYS A 107 0.51 20.48 4.85
CA CYS A 107 -0.43 21.44 4.27
C CYS A 107 -0.76 21.08 2.82
N ALA A 108 0.27 20.87 1.98
CA ALA A 108 0.12 20.54 0.58
C ALA A 108 -0.76 19.30 0.38
N GLN A 109 -0.51 18.24 1.15
CA GLN A 109 -1.29 16.99 1.10
C GLN A 109 -2.71 17.10 1.69
N THR A 110 -3.02 18.15 2.45
CA THR A 110 -4.35 18.29 3.07
C THR A 110 -5.21 19.32 2.35
N GLN A 111 -4.62 20.45 1.96
CA GLN A 111 -5.35 21.60 1.38
C GLN A 111 -5.31 21.59 -0.15
N CYS A 112 -4.26 21.04 -0.76
CA CYS A 112 -4.03 21.12 -2.21
C CYS A 112 -3.95 19.75 -2.90
N ILE A 113 -4.43 18.69 -2.24
CA ILE A 113 -4.30 17.32 -2.75
C ILE A 113 -5.01 17.11 -4.09
N GLU A 114 -6.13 17.80 -4.33
CA GLU A 114 -6.85 17.71 -5.61
C GLU A 114 -6.02 18.27 -6.76
N GLN A 115 -5.45 19.47 -6.60
CA GLN A 115 -4.62 20.11 -7.63
C GLN A 115 -3.29 19.38 -7.81
N LEU A 116 -2.72 18.86 -6.71
CA LEU A 116 -1.54 18.00 -6.76
C LEU A 116 -1.83 16.71 -7.53
N ALA A 117 -2.95 16.04 -7.28
CA ALA A 117 -3.32 14.82 -7.99
C ALA A 117 -3.69 15.04 -9.46
N LEU A 118 -4.13 16.25 -9.84
CA LEU A 118 -4.31 16.60 -11.25
C LEU A 118 -2.98 16.80 -11.96
N CYS A 119 -2.02 17.46 -11.31
CA CYS A 119 -0.73 17.72 -11.93
C CYS A 119 0.23 16.52 -11.89
N PHE A 120 0.18 15.77 -10.79
CA PHE A 120 0.87 14.52 -10.54
C PHE A 120 -0.19 13.44 -10.36
N PRO A 121 -0.86 13.01 -11.45
CA PRO A 121 -1.73 11.85 -11.37
C PRO A 121 -0.93 10.67 -10.80
N PRO A 122 -1.55 9.79 -10.00
CA PRO A 122 -0.89 8.56 -9.63
C PRO A 122 -0.45 7.87 -10.93
N ASP A 123 0.81 7.41 -10.96
CA ASP A 123 1.37 6.78 -12.16
C ASP A 123 0.49 5.61 -12.63
N ASN A 124 -0.33 5.05 -11.72
CA ASN A 124 -1.14 3.86 -11.91
C ASN A 124 -0.27 2.75 -12.50
N CYS A 125 0.96 2.69 -12.00
CA CYS A 125 1.93 1.77 -12.50
C CYS A 125 1.43 0.35 -12.31
N ASN A 126 1.76 -0.50 -13.25
CA ASN A 126 1.55 -1.91 -13.21
C ASN A 126 2.45 -2.46 -12.11
N ILE A 127 1.85 -2.96 -11.04
CA ILE A 127 2.64 -3.50 -9.92
C ILE A 127 3.42 -4.76 -10.30
N LEU A 128 3.07 -5.43 -11.40
CA LEU A 128 3.88 -6.51 -11.98
C LEU A 128 5.14 -5.98 -12.71
N GLY A 129 5.27 -4.66 -12.82
CA GLY A 129 6.41 -3.93 -13.36
C GLY A 129 6.32 -3.56 -14.85
N GLY A 130 7.33 -2.81 -15.29
CA GLY A 130 7.62 -2.50 -16.69
C GLY A 130 7.25 -1.08 -17.13
N ASP A 131 6.63 -0.29 -16.28
CA ASP A 131 6.13 1.05 -16.61
C ASP A 131 6.63 2.16 -15.70
N CYS A 132 7.43 1.83 -14.68
CA CYS A 132 8.18 2.84 -13.95
C CYS A 132 9.46 3.27 -14.70
N PRO A 133 9.86 4.57 -14.60
CA PRO A 133 11.10 5.05 -15.20
C PRO A 133 12.32 4.41 -14.54
N ILE A 134 13.47 4.50 -15.22
CA ILE A 134 14.74 3.93 -14.73
C ILE A 134 15.06 4.50 -13.34
N GLY A 135 15.29 3.60 -12.37
CA GLY A 135 15.55 3.98 -10.98
C GLY A 135 14.30 4.14 -10.13
N ALA A 136 13.11 3.80 -10.67
CA ALA A 136 11.87 3.70 -9.91
C ALA A 136 11.26 2.28 -10.00
N ALA A 137 10.45 1.94 -9.01
CA ALA A 137 9.67 0.72 -8.93
C ALA A 137 8.25 1.03 -8.47
N CYS A 138 7.28 0.27 -8.97
CA CYS A 138 5.88 0.44 -8.64
C CYS A 138 5.57 -0.01 -7.20
N TYR A 139 4.82 0.80 -6.44
CA TYR A 139 4.46 0.49 -5.06
C TYR A 139 3.09 1.05 -4.68
N PRO A 140 2.29 0.36 -3.83
CA PRO A 140 1.00 0.86 -3.39
C PRO A 140 1.09 2.19 -2.64
N THR A 141 0.14 3.09 -2.89
CA THR A 141 -0.02 4.34 -2.15
C THR A 141 -1.00 4.16 -0.99
N PRO A 142 -0.99 5.05 0.01
CA PRO A 142 -2.01 5.04 1.07
C PRO A 142 -3.44 5.23 0.57
N THR A 143 -3.64 5.72 -0.67
CA THR A 143 -4.97 5.91 -1.28
C THR A 143 -5.48 4.64 -1.97
N GLY A 144 -4.64 3.59 -2.09
CA GLY A 144 -4.97 2.34 -2.78
C GLY A 144 -4.58 2.31 -4.25
N ASP A 145 -4.04 3.40 -4.78
CA ASP A 145 -3.49 3.47 -6.14
C ASP A 145 -2.04 2.96 -6.16
N PHE A 146 -1.44 2.86 -7.35
CA PHE A 146 -0.04 2.48 -7.52
C PHE A 146 0.79 3.66 -8.03
N GLY A 147 1.96 3.88 -7.45
CA GLY A 147 2.87 4.97 -7.83
C GLY A 147 4.32 4.52 -7.90
N CYS A 148 5.08 5.11 -8.81
CA CYS A 148 6.49 4.85 -9.00
C CYS A 148 7.30 5.55 -7.90
N ARG A 149 8.11 4.78 -7.17
CA ARG A 149 9.00 5.29 -6.12
C ARG A 149 10.44 4.94 -6.42
N GLY A 150 11.36 5.81 -6.00
CA GLY A 150 12.80 5.56 -6.15
C GLY A 150 13.20 4.20 -5.56
N THR A 151 14.01 3.44 -6.30
CA THR A 151 14.47 2.11 -5.93
C THR A 151 15.98 1.95 -6.06
N ALA A 152 16.57 1.06 -5.26
CA ALA A 152 17.93 0.54 -5.43
C ALA A 152 18.02 -0.49 -6.57
N GLY A 153 16.89 -1.04 -7.02
CA GLY A 153 16.81 -1.86 -8.22
C GLY A 153 17.45 -3.24 -8.10
N ALA A 154 17.48 -3.83 -6.90
CA ALA A 154 18.00 -5.19 -6.72
C ALA A 154 17.13 -6.19 -7.50
N SER A 155 17.78 -7.10 -8.23
CA SER A 155 17.06 -8.10 -9.05
C SER A 155 16.35 -9.13 -8.18
N ARG A 156 15.30 -9.74 -8.73
CA ARG A 156 14.61 -10.90 -8.13
C ARG A 156 15.61 -11.95 -7.59
N GLY A 157 15.34 -12.48 -6.40
CA GLY A 157 16.19 -13.42 -5.66
C GLY A 157 17.40 -12.79 -4.94
N SER A 158 17.65 -11.49 -5.11
CA SER A 158 18.74 -10.81 -4.39
C SER A 158 18.33 -10.55 -2.93
N PRO A 159 19.26 -10.63 -1.97
CA PRO A 159 19.03 -10.18 -0.61
C PRO A 159 18.64 -8.71 -0.59
N CYS A 160 17.71 -8.35 0.29
CA CYS A 160 17.21 -7.00 0.41
C CYS A 160 16.98 -6.61 1.88
N THR A 161 16.62 -5.35 2.10
CA THR A 161 16.21 -4.85 3.41
C THR A 161 15.09 -3.85 3.17
N GLU A 162 13.98 -3.99 3.89
CA GLU A 162 12.89 -3.02 3.80
C GLU A 162 13.39 -1.60 4.12
N GLY A 163 12.95 -0.63 3.32
CA GLY A 163 13.39 0.76 3.48
C GLY A 163 12.93 1.69 2.37
N VAL A 164 13.38 2.94 2.49
CA VAL A 164 13.21 3.99 1.47
C VAL A 164 14.61 4.51 1.10
N PRO A 165 15.03 4.47 -0.16
CA PRO A 165 14.31 3.99 -1.35
C PRO A 165 13.97 2.50 -1.29
N LEU A 166 13.01 2.06 -2.12
CA LEU A 166 12.65 0.64 -2.24
C LEU A 166 13.91 -0.18 -2.58
N ALA A 167 14.04 -1.39 -2.04
CA ALA A 167 15.25 -2.19 -2.29
C ALA A 167 15.22 -2.87 -3.66
N CYS A 168 14.04 -3.36 -4.06
CA CYS A 168 13.88 -4.28 -5.16
C CYS A 168 13.46 -3.58 -6.45
N ALA A 169 13.83 -4.18 -7.58
CA ALA A 169 13.50 -3.67 -8.91
C ALA A 169 11.99 -3.60 -9.15
N ASP A 170 11.62 -2.87 -10.19
CA ASP A 170 10.23 -2.77 -10.61
C ASP A 170 9.61 -4.15 -10.86
N GLY A 171 8.37 -4.35 -10.42
CA GLY A 171 7.70 -5.65 -10.41
C GLY A 171 8.07 -6.58 -9.24
N THR A 172 8.91 -6.14 -8.29
CA THR A 172 9.35 -6.97 -7.16
C THR A 172 9.30 -6.24 -5.82
N ILE A 173 9.11 -6.99 -4.73
CA ILE A 173 9.06 -6.52 -3.35
C ILE A 173 10.13 -7.23 -2.51
N CYS A 174 10.67 -6.52 -1.51
CA CYS A 174 11.49 -7.15 -0.49
C CYS A 174 10.60 -7.93 0.47
N PHE A 175 10.75 -9.24 0.53
CA PHE A 175 9.88 -10.11 1.32
C PHE A 175 10.68 -11.22 2.00
N GLY A 176 10.32 -11.55 3.24
CA GLY A 176 10.97 -12.57 4.05
C GLY A 176 10.56 -12.51 5.52
N ASP A 177 11.37 -13.13 6.39
CA ASP A 177 11.15 -13.22 7.83
C ASP A 177 11.89 -12.13 8.65
N GLY A 178 12.55 -11.19 7.97
CA GLY A 178 13.38 -10.13 8.54
C GLY A 178 14.84 -10.55 8.81
N THR A 179 15.22 -11.79 8.52
CA THR A 179 16.61 -12.27 8.64
C THR A 179 17.24 -12.68 7.32
N GLU A 180 16.44 -13.14 6.36
CA GLU A 180 16.87 -13.53 5.01
C GLU A 180 15.90 -13.00 3.93
N ASP A 181 15.59 -11.71 3.96
CA ASP A 181 14.68 -11.11 2.99
C ASP A 181 15.27 -11.11 1.58
N VAL A 182 14.45 -11.45 0.60
CA VAL A 182 14.82 -11.49 -0.82
C VAL A 182 13.82 -10.73 -1.67
N CYS A 183 14.27 -10.23 -2.82
CA CYS A 183 13.39 -9.61 -3.80
C CYS A 183 12.52 -10.67 -4.50
N SER A 184 11.22 -10.63 -4.27
CA SER A 184 10.23 -11.57 -4.84
C SER A 184 9.25 -10.84 -5.75
N ALA A 185 8.74 -11.50 -6.79
CA ALA A 185 7.83 -10.88 -7.75
C ALA A 185 6.44 -10.65 -7.14
N TYR A 186 5.77 -9.56 -7.52
CA TYR A 186 4.34 -9.41 -7.29
C TYR A 186 3.53 -10.34 -8.19
N CYS A 187 2.30 -10.67 -7.78
CA CYS A 187 1.38 -11.47 -8.57
C CYS A 187 -0.09 -11.14 -8.26
N TYR A 188 -0.97 -11.33 -9.23
CA TYR A 188 -2.43 -11.37 -9.00
C TYR A 188 -2.96 -12.81 -9.02
N THR A 189 -2.26 -13.68 -9.75
CA THR A 189 -2.63 -15.05 -10.02
C THR A 189 -1.39 -15.94 -10.10
N ALA A 190 -1.58 -17.26 -10.06
CA ALA A 190 -0.48 -18.20 -10.23
C ALA A 190 0.23 -18.08 -11.60
N SER A 191 -0.44 -17.55 -12.64
CA SER A 191 0.19 -17.35 -13.96
C SER A 191 1.18 -16.19 -14.02
N ASP A 192 1.21 -15.35 -12.99
CA ASP A 192 2.19 -14.26 -12.89
C ASP A 192 3.52 -14.74 -12.28
N CYS A 193 3.56 -15.98 -11.77
CA CYS A 193 4.72 -16.59 -11.13
C CYS A 193 5.41 -17.63 -12.02
N ASP A 194 6.64 -18.01 -11.65
CA ASP A 194 7.37 -19.07 -12.35
C ASP A 194 6.73 -20.46 -12.08
N GLU A 195 7.00 -21.46 -12.92
CA GLU A 195 6.33 -22.78 -12.86
C GLU A 195 6.47 -23.52 -11.52
N SER A 196 7.44 -23.15 -10.68
CA SER A 196 7.71 -23.74 -9.36
C SER A 196 7.24 -22.90 -8.18
N GLU A 197 6.43 -21.88 -8.45
CA GLU A 197 5.97 -20.91 -7.47
C GLU A 197 4.45 -20.82 -7.45
N PHE A 198 3.92 -20.30 -6.35
CA PHE A 198 2.52 -19.90 -6.26
C PHE A 198 2.40 -18.44 -5.85
N CYS A 199 1.23 -17.87 -6.15
CA CYS A 199 0.89 -16.53 -5.73
C CYS A 199 0.31 -16.54 -4.32
N ALA A 200 1.10 -16.13 -3.32
CA ALA A 200 0.66 -16.02 -1.94
C ALA A 200 -0.15 -14.72 -1.75
N LEU A 201 -1.45 -14.87 -1.51
CA LEU A 201 -2.43 -13.79 -1.36
C LEU A 201 -3.05 -13.78 0.05
N PRO A 202 -3.42 -12.61 0.61
CA PRO A 202 -3.05 -11.26 0.19
C PRO A 202 -1.70 -10.83 0.77
N LEU A 203 -0.94 -10.04 0.03
CA LEU A 203 0.32 -9.45 0.49
C LEU A 203 0.10 -8.22 1.37
N PHE A 204 -0.88 -7.37 1.02
CA PHE A 204 -1.19 -6.14 1.76
C PHE A 204 -2.62 -6.15 2.29
N GLY A 205 -2.80 -5.65 3.51
CA GLY A 205 -4.14 -5.40 4.04
C GLY A 205 -4.86 -4.32 3.23
N GLY A 206 -6.00 -4.66 2.64
CA GLY A 206 -6.81 -3.74 1.83
C GLY A 206 -6.61 -3.87 0.31
N ILE A 207 -5.75 -4.78 -0.15
CA ILE A 207 -5.61 -5.16 -1.57
C ILE A 207 -5.69 -6.69 -1.63
N ASP A 208 -6.91 -7.21 -1.70
CA ASP A 208 -7.18 -8.65 -1.50
C ASP A 208 -6.67 -9.54 -2.65
N ASP A 209 -6.43 -8.96 -3.82
CA ASP A 209 -6.01 -9.64 -5.04
C ASP A 209 -4.52 -9.52 -5.35
N LEU A 210 -3.74 -8.79 -4.54
CA LEU A 210 -2.31 -8.60 -4.75
C LEU A 210 -1.48 -9.49 -3.82
N GLY A 211 -0.58 -10.27 -4.40
CA GLY A 211 0.23 -11.28 -3.72
C GLY A 211 1.72 -11.17 -4.04
N VAL A 212 2.48 -12.14 -3.53
CA VAL A 212 3.91 -12.33 -3.81
C VAL A 212 4.17 -13.76 -4.31
N CYS A 213 5.00 -13.91 -5.34
CA CYS A 213 5.45 -15.21 -5.80
C CYS A 213 6.46 -15.79 -4.82
N LEU A 214 6.13 -16.95 -4.25
CA LEU A 214 6.99 -17.66 -3.31
C LEU A 214 7.43 -18.99 -3.90
N GLU A 215 8.70 -19.32 -3.67
CA GLU A 215 9.20 -20.66 -3.96
C GLU A 215 8.48 -21.68 -3.08
N GLY A 216 8.00 -22.74 -3.73
CA GLY A 216 7.22 -23.77 -3.10
C GLY A 216 6.13 -24.18 -4.05
N THR A 217 5.92 -25.49 -4.18
CA THR A 217 4.59 -25.94 -4.55
C THR A 217 3.72 -25.73 -3.31
N PRO A 218 2.51 -25.18 -3.42
CA PRO A 218 1.53 -25.48 -2.40
C PRO A 218 1.41 -27.01 -2.45
N MET A 219 1.94 -27.71 -1.43
CA MET A 219 1.90 -29.16 -1.43
C MET A 219 0.44 -29.52 -1.23
N ASP A 220 -0.11 -30.13 -2.27
CA ASP A 220 -1.32 -30.94 -2.29
C ASP A 220 -0.83 -32.34 -2.68
N ALA A 221 -0.11 -32.97 -1.74
CA ALA A 221 0.60 -34.23 -1.97
C ALA A 221 -0.35 -35.42 -2.11
N ASP A 222 -1.60 -35.29 -1.67
CA ASP A 222 -2.66 -36.27 -1.85
C ASP A 222 -3.69 -35.93 -2.95
N ASN A 223 -3.60 -34.73 -3.51
CA ASN A 223 -4.33 -34.25 -4.67
C ASN A 223 -5.84 -34.05 -4.43
N ASP A 224 -6.22 -33.51 -3.27
CA ASP A 224 -7.61 -33.26 -2.86
C ASP A 224 -8.09 -31.82 -3.06
N GLY A 225 -7.19 -30.92 -3.49
CA GLY A 225 -7.48 -29.52 -3.78
C GLY A 225 -7.35 -28.59 -2.58
N HIS A 226 -6.86 -29.09 -1.44
CA HIS A 226 -6.42 -28.31 -0.30
C HIS A 226 -4.88 -28.35 -0.20
N PHE A 227 -4.30 -27.34 0.44
CA PHE A 227 -2.85 -27.15 0.42
C PHE A 227 -2.32 -26.90 1.83
N THR A 228 -1.11 -27.35 2.10
CA THR A 228 -0.41 -26.99 3.34
C THR A 228 -0.15 -25.48 3.43
N PRO A 229 -0.27 -24.87 4.64
CA PRO A 229 -0.49 -25.50 5.94
C PRO A 229 -1.97 -25.63 6.37
N ASP A 230 -2.93 -25.23 5.53
CA ASP A 230 -4.36 -25.32 5.88
C ASP A 230 -4.83 -26.78 5.88
N ASP A 231 -4.29 -27.61 5.00
CA ASP A 231 -4.40 -29.06 5.09
C ASP A 231 -3.51 -29.63 6.21
N CYS A 232 -4.17 -30.30 7.17
CA CYS A 232 -3.54 -30.88 8.35
C CYS A 232 -2.96 -32.29 8.10
N ASP A 233 -3.29 -32.97 6.99
CA ASP A 233 -2.71 -34.26 6.59
C ASP A 233 -2.62 -34.39 5.06
N ASP A 234 -1.65 -33.68 4.49
CA ASP A 234 -1.26 -33.59 3.06
C ASP A 234 -0.84 -34.93 2.39
N TYR A 235 -1.06 -36.06 3.05
CA TYR A 235 -0.85 -37.41 2.51
C TYR A 235 -2.16 -38.22 2.47
N ASN A 236 -3.30 -37.61 2.78
CA ASN A 236 -4.58 -38.25 2.93
C ASN A 236 -5.74 -37.36 2.44
N SER A 237 -6.14 -37.57 1.17
CA SER A 237 -7.15 -36.80 0.44
C SER A 237 -8.58 -36.81 1.02
N ALA A 238 -8.77 -37.40 2.19
CA ALA A 238 -10.01 -37.41 2.96
C ALA A 238 -9.92 -36.52 4.21
N VAL A 239 -8.79 -35.85 4.42
CA VAL A 239 -8.51 -34.97 5.54
C VAL A 239 -8.20 -33.60 4.96
N TYR A 240 -9.12 -32.64 5.10
CA TYR A 240 -8.97 -31.31 4.54
C TYR A 240 -9.92 -30.31 5.20
N PRO A 241 -9.63 -28.99 5.19
CA PRO A 241 -10.50 -27.98 5.78
C PRO A 241 -11.99 -28.11 5.41
N ASN A 242 -12.84 -28.23 6.43
CA ASN A 242 -14.29 -28.38 6.31
C ASN A 242 -14.77 -29.72 5.70
N ALA A 243 -13.96 -30.77 5.68
CA ALA A 243 -14.45 -32.12 5.37
C ALA A 243 -15.53 -32.60 6.37
N VAL A 244 -16.17 -33.71 6.05
CA VAL A 244 -17.13 -34.36 6.96
C VAL A 244 -16.37 -35.33 7.86
N GLU A 245 -16.59 -35.22 9.17
CA GLU A 245 -16.03 -36.15 10.16
C GLU A 245 -16.45 -37.61 9.90
N THR A 246 -15.45 -38.49 9.85
CA THR A 246 -15.64 -39.94 9.78
C THR A 246 -15.70 -40.53 11.19
N CYS A 247 -16.91 -40.81 11.65
CA CYS A 247 -17.12 -41.26 13.02
C CYS A 247 -16.44 -42.60 13.36
N ASN A 248 -15.83 -42.63 14.55
CA ASN A 248 -15.08 -43.73 15.16
C ASN A 248 -13.69 -43.99 14.55
N ASP A 249 -13.07 -42.99 13.94
CA ASP A 249 -11.63 -43.00 13.68
C ASP A 249 -10.87 -42.12 14.70
N THR A 250 -9.58 -41.88 14.44
CA THR A 250 -8.74 -41.02 15.28
C THR A 250 -8.21 -39.80 14.53
N LEU A 251 -8.78 -39.50 13.37
CA LEU A 251 -8.38 -38.39 12.52
C LEU A 251 -9.27 -37.18 12.81
N ASP A 252 -8.71 -36.00 12.66
CA ASP A 252 -9.48 -34.76 12.51
C ASP A 252 -9.66 -34.62 11.00
N ASN A 253 -10.81 -35.00 10.46
CA ASN A 253 -10.98 -35.04 9.01
C ASN A 253 -11.10 -33.64 8.43
N ASN A 254 -11.49 -32.65 9.23
CA ASN A 254 -11.82 -31.33 8.73
C ASN A 254 -10.88 -30.21 9.18
N CYS A 255 -9.76 -30.59 9.80
CA CYS A 255 -8.67 -29.74 10.24
C CYS A 255 -9.13 -28.61 11.17
N ASN A 256 -10.03 -28.91 12.12
CA ASN A 256 -10.55 -27.94 13.08
C ASN A 256 -10.04 -28.11 14.52
N ASP A 257 -9.04 -28.97 14.72
CA ASP A 257 -8.44 -29.41 15.99
C ASP A 257 -9.38 -30.23 16.89
N ILE A 258 -10.48 -30.76 16.35
CA ILE A 258 -11.44 -31.60 17.06
C ILE A 258 -11.63 -32.90 16.27
N VAL A 259 -11.60 -34.02 16.98
CA VAL A 259 -11.72 -35.36 16.38
C VAL A 259 -13.11 -35.90 16.70
N ASN A 260 -13.82 -36.40 15.68
CA ASN A 260 -15.16 -37.01 15.79
C ASN A 260 -16.26 -36.06 16.32
N GLU A 261 -16.23 -34.77 16.03
CA GLU A 261 -17.35 -33.90 16.37
C GLU A 261 -18.59 -34.19 15.51
N GLY A 262 -19.77 -33.94 16.08
CA GLY A 262 -21.04 -34.25 15.42
C GLY A 262 -21.37 -35.75 15.32
N CYS A 263 -20.47 -36.63 15.76
CA CYS A 263 -20.72 -38.06 15.82
C CYS A 263 -21.67 -38.45 16.93
N ALA A 264 -22.61 -39.35 16.62
CA ALA A 264 -23.44 -39.99 17.63
C ALA A 264 -22.55 -40.91 18.46
N VAL A 265 -22.09 -40.45 19.62
CA VAL A 265 -21.54 -41.36 20.62
C VAL A 265 -22.60 -42.43 20.87
N PRO A 266 -22.27 -43.73 20.82
CA PRO A 266 -23.19 -44.75 21.29
C PRO A 266 -23.50 -44.37 22.73
N SER A 267 -24.71 -43.85 22.93
CA SER A 267 -25.25 -43.57 24.24
C SER A 267 -25.14 -44.91 24.93
N VAL A 268 -24.24 -45.02 25.91
CA VAL A 268 -24.26 -46.15 26.82
C VAL A 268 -25.62 -46.05 27.50
N THR A 269 -26.63 -46.68 26.91
CA THR A 269 -27.93 -46.87 27.51
C THR A 269 -27.62 -47.63 28.78
N SER A 270 -27.80 -46.92 29.89
CA SER A 270 -27.59 -47.37 31.25
C SER A 270 -28.59 -48.45 31.61
N ASP A 271 -28.54 -49.58 30.92
CA ASP A 271 -29.36 -50.75 31.19
C ASP A 271 -28.49 -51.78 31.93
N ALA A 272 -28.84 -51.91 33.22
CA ALA A 272 -28.35 -52.87 34.21
C ALA A 272 -26.95 -52.59 34.79
N ALA A 273 -26.89 -51.66 35.74
CA ALA A 273 -25.92 -51.75 36.83
C ALA A 273 -26.19 -53.03 37.65
N PRO A 274 -25.20 -53.92 37.85
CA PRO A 274 -25.17 -54.73 39.06
C PRO A 274 -24.83 -53.78 40.22
N ALA A 275 -25.61 -53.87 41.28
CA ALA A 275 -25.34 -53.15 42.51
C ALA A 275 -23.95 -53.48 43.06
N ASP A 276 -23.42 -52.55 43.86
CA ASP A 276 -22.40 -52.72 44.91
C ASP A 276 -21.03 -52.09 44.59
N GLY A 277 -20.82 -50.87 45.11
CA GLY A 277 -19.49 -50.25 45.18
C GLY A 277 -19.51 -48.73 45.32
N GLY A 278 -20.18 -48.20 46.35
CA GLY A 278 -20.23 -46.77 46.59
C GLY A 278 -18.86 -46.16 46.90
N CYS A 279 -18.54 -45.06 46.21
CA CYS A 279 -17.63 -44.04 46.74
C CYS A 279 -18.46 -42.77 46.95
N SER A 280 -18.73 -42.49 48.23
CA SER A 280 -19.29 -41.24 48.69
C SER A 280 -18.50 -40.05 48.16
N ALA A 281 -19.23 -39.01 47.73
CA ALA A 281 -18.68 -37.69 47.49
C ALA A 281 -17.91 -37.21 48.73
N ILE A 282 -16.64 -36.89 48.58
CA ILE A 282 -15.89 -36.13 49.57
C ILE A 282 -16.31 -34.67 49.40
N PRO A 283 -16.82 -33.98 50.44
CA PRO A 283 -17.11 -32.55 50.35
C PRO A 283 -15.80 -31.74 50.25
N ALA A 284 -15.84 -30.66 49.46
CA ALA A 284 -14.73 -29.74 49.28
C ALA A 284 -14.33 -29.07 50.62
N PRO A 285 -13.03 -28.88 50.91
CA PRO A 285 -12.58 -28.24 52.14
C PRO A 285 -12.93 -26.73 52.14
N THR A 286 -13.35 -26.22 53.31
CA THR A 286 -13.84 -24.85 53.51
C THR A 286 -12.88 -23.93 54.28
N SER A 287 -11.63 -24.32 54.50
CA SER A 287 -10.61 -23.41 55.06
C SER A 287 -9.19 -23.79 54.64
N LEU A 288 -8.27 -22.83 54.78
CA LEU A 288 -6.90 -22.84 54.26
C LEU A 288 -5.87 -23.54 55.18
N ASP A 289 -6.29 -24.25 56.23
CA ASP A 289 -5.37 -24.74 57.29
C ASP A 289 -5.03 -26.25 57.24
N ASP A 290 -5.49 -27.03 56.24
CA ASP A 290 -5.22 -28.49 56.15
C ASP A 290 -4.05 -28.90 55.22
N LEU A 291 -3.05 -28.04 55.03
CA LEU A 291 -1.80 -28.42 54.35
C LEU A 291 -0.75 -28.90 55.37
N VAL A 292 -0.50 -30.21 55.41
CA VAL A 292 0.65 -30.81 56.10
C VAL A 292 1.97 -30.29 55.49
N PRO A 293 2.95 -29.86 56.29
CA PRO A 293 4.16 -29.21 55.80
C PRO A 293 5.25 -30.20 55.39
N GLY A 294 5.83 -29.97 54.22
CA GLY A 294 7.18 -30.43 53.88
C GLY A 294 7.29 -31.11 52.52
N MET A 295 7.54 -30.34 51.47
CA MET A 295 8.84 -30.33 50.76
C MET A 295 8.94 -29.03 49.96
N VAL A 296 9.96 -28.24 50.28
CA VAL A 296 10.29 -26.97 49.62
C VAL A 296 11.12 -27.27 48.38
N SER A 297 10.66 -26.88 47.20
CA SER A 297 11.43 -26.04 46.26
C SER A 297 10.66 -25.78 44.96
N GLY A 298 10.30 -24.50 44.75
CA GLY A 298 10.34 -23.90 43.42
C GLY A 298 9.07 -23.89 42.56
N MET A 299 7.97 -23.30 43.06
CA MET A 299 7.07 -22.50 42.21
C MET A 299 7.92 -21.41 41.51
N VAL A 300 7.67 -21.02 40.26
CA VAL A 300 6.58 -20.10 39.90
C VAL A 300 6.02 -20.40 38.51
N ILE A 301 4.76 -20.81 38.51
CA ILE A 301 3.79 -20.54 37.44
C ILE A 301 3.36 -19.07 37.58
N VAL A 302 3.37 -18.28 36.50
CA VAL A 302 2.40 -17.19 36.35
C VAL A 302 1.59 -17.45 35.09
N LEU A 303 0.45 -18.09 35.30
CA LEU A 303 -0.75 -17.94 34.49
C LEU A 303 -1.23 -16.48 34.55
N ARG A 304 -1.81 -15.99 33.45
CA ARG A 304 -3.00 -15.11 33.32
C ARG A 304 -2.86 -14.33 31.99
N ARG A 305 -3.86 -14.14 31.14
CA ARG A 305 -5.33 -14.25 31.27
C ARG A 305 -5.93 -14.13 29.85
N ARG A 306 -6.81 -15.05 29.44
CA ARG A 306 -7.82 -14.74 28.42
C ARG A 306 -8.97 -13.97 29.08
N ARG A 307 -9.41 -12.98 28.29
CA ARG A 307 -10.51 -12.01 28.38
C ARG A 307 -11.76 -12.50 29.11
N GLN A 308 -12.48 -11.59 29.78
CA GLN A 308 -13.71 -11.01 29.23
C GLN A 308 -14.32 -9.94 30.16
N ARG A 309 -15.04 -9.04 29.48
CA ARG A 309 -15.67 -7.79 29.91
C ARG A 309 -16.74 -8.03 30.97
N PHE A 310 -16.98 -7.07 31.87
CA PHE A 310 -18.29 -6.42 32.07
C PHE A 310 -18.21 -5.27 33.08
N HIS A 311 -18.56 -4.09 32.56
CA HIS A 311 -19.20 -2.90 33.15
C HIS A 311 -19.21 -2.62 34.67
N ALA A 312 -18.87 -1.35 34.90
CA ALA A 312 -19.58 -0.35 35.71
C ALA A 312 -19.08 -0.02 37.12
N GLN A 313 -18.63 1.25 37.21
CA GLN A 313 -18.91 2.25 38.26
C GLN A 313 -18.32 1.99 39.66
N ILE A 314 -17.86 2.96 40.46
CA ILE A 314 -17.63 4.41 40.46
C ILE A 314 -16.94 4.67 41.83
N CYS A 315 -16.14 5.75 41.95
CA CYS A 315 -15.63 6.36 43.20
C CYS A 315 -14.57 5.59 44.00
N ALA A 316 -13.59 6.22 44.68
CA ALA A 316 -13.10 7.59 44.78
C ALA A 316 -11.83 7.56 45.67
N TYR A 317 -11.08 8.66 45.65
CA TYR A 317 -9.85 9.01 46.37
C TYR A 317 -8.52 8.46 45.84
#